data_AF-A0A969EZB3-F1
#
_entry.id   AF-A0A969EZB3-F1
#
_cell.length_a   1.000
_cell.length_b   1.000
_cell.length_c   1.000
_cell.angle_alpha   90.00
_cell.angle_beta   90.00
_cell.angle_gamma   90.00
#
_symmetry.space_group_name_H-M   'P 1'
#
loop_
_entity.id
_entity.type
_entity.pdbx_description
1 polymer ?
#
loop_
_entity_poly.entity_id
_entity_poly.type
_entity_poly.pdbx_seq_one_letter_code
_entity_poly.pdbx_strand_id
1 'polypeptide(L)'
;MPSDLRRTRLVHTVFKDLIARGAPDAGIRPGAINTELRERGSPMGAWEVRTELTALEAAGEARCDPATGIWYLMDSGSQKSQKRSSA
;
A
#
# COMPACT_ATOMS: atom_id res chain seq x y z
N MET A 1 4.83 -16.82 -14.16
CA MET A 1 3.39 -16.55 -14.33
C MET A 1 3.19 -15.04 -14.35
N PRO A 2 2.62 -14.44 -15.40
CA PRO A 2 2.47 -12.97 -15.51
C PRO A 2 1.35 -12.37 -14.62
N SER A 3 0.50 -13.22 -14.05
CA SER A 3 -0.73 -12.85 -13.34
C SER A 3 -0.48 -12.06 -12.06
N ASP A 4 0.58 -12.40 -11.33
CA ASP A 4 0.89 -11.80 -10.03
C ASP A 4 1.37 -10.35 -10.20
N LEU A 5 2.24 -10.08 -11.19
CA LEU A 5 2.65 -8.72 -11.52
C LEU A 5 1.47 -7.80 -11.90
N ARG A 6 0.42 -8.35 -12.53
CA ARG A 6 -0.77 -7.56 -12.87
C ARG A 6 -1.57 -7.17 -11.62
N ARG A 7 -1.68 -8.07 -10.64
CA ARG A 7 -2.35 -7.82 -9.36
C ARG A 7 -1.57 -6.83 -8.51
N THR A 8 -0.26 -7.02 -8.38
CA THR A 8 0.62 -6.11 -7.63
C THR A 8 0.53 -4.69 -8.19
N ARG A 9 0.59 -4.54 -9.52
CA ARG A 9 0.46 -3.24 -10.18
C ARG A 9 -0.91 -2.60 -9.94
N LEU A 10 -1.99 -3.38 -10.02
CA LEU A 10 -3.33 -2.87 -9.76
C LEU A 10 -3.46 -2.36 -8.31
N VAL A 11 -2.98 -3.15 -7.33
CA VAL A 11 -2.96 -2.74 -5.93
C VAL A 11 -2.11 -1.48 -5.74
N HIS A 12 -0.96 -1.39 -6.38
CA HIS A 12 -0.10 -0.20 -6.32
C HIS A 12 -0.80 1.05 -6.89
N THR A 13 -1.45 0.94 -8.05
CA THR A 13 -2.22 2.06 -8.64
C THR A 13 -3.33 2.51 -7.71
N VAL A 14 -4.13 1.58 -7.17
CA VAL A 14 -5.20 1.91 -6.22
C VAL A 14 -4.64 2.55 -4.94
N PHE A 15 -3.52 2.04 -4.43
CA PHE A 15 -2.87 2.60 -3.25
C PHE A 15 -2.41 4.05 -3.51
N LYS A 16 -1.76 4.31 -4.64
CA LYS A 16 -1.39 5.67 -5.09
C LYS A 16 -2.59 6.60 -5.20
N ASP A 17 -3.67 6.12 -5.82
CA ASP A 17 -4.89 6.92 -5.97
C ASP A 17 -5.53 7.26 -4.62
N LEU A 18 -5.56 6.33 -3.67
CA LEU A 18 -6.11 6.55 -2.33
C LEU A 18 -5.28 7.57 -1.53
N ILE A 19 -3.95 7.48 -1.61
CA ILE A 19 -3.05 8.47 -1.01
C ILE A 19 -3.24 9.85 -1.64
N ALA A 20 -3.35 9.93 -2.98
CA ALA A 20 -3.53 11.18 -3.70
C ALA A 20 -4.90 11.85 -3.44
N ARG A 21 -5.95 11.06 -3.15
CA ARG A 21 -7.29 11.56 -2.79
C ARG A 21 -7.42 11.95 -1.33
N GLY A 22 -6.58 11.37 -0.46
CA GLY A 22 -6.54 11.64 0.97
C GLY A 22 -5.48 12.67 1.35
N ALA A 23 -4.92 12.52 2.56
CA ALA A 23 -3.70 13.22 2.95
C ALA A 23 -2.49 12.32 2.61
N PRO A 24 -1.40 12.85 2.02
CA PRO A 24 -0.21 12.07 1.67
C PRO A 24 0.40 11.31 2.85
N ASP A 25 0.26 11.86 4.06
CA ASP A 25 0.77 11.29 5.30
C ASP A 25 -0.22 10.34 5.98
N ALA A 26 -1.45 10.23 5.47
CA ALA A 26 -2.45 9.30 5.96
C ALA A 26 -2.20 7.93 5.32
N GLY A 27 -1.43 7.09 6.01
CA GLY A 27 -1.26 5.71 5.58
C GLY A 27 -2.61 5.00 5.41
N ILE A 28 -2.62 4.02 4.52
CA ILE A 28 -3.83 3.33 4.06
C ILE A 28 -3.97 1.98 4.75
N ARG A 29 -5.18 1.64 5.17
CA ARG A 29 -5.49 0.28 5.64
C ARG A 29 -5.76 -0.63 4.45
N PRO A 30 -5.37 -1.93 4.49
CA PRO A 30 -5.67 -2.88 3.42
C PRO A 30 -7.17 -2.98 3.09
N GLY A 31 -8.04 -2.76 4.08
CA GLY A 31 -9.49 -2.71 3.89
C GLY A 31 -9.96 -1.59 2.96
N ALA A 32 -9.30 -0.43 2.98
CA ALA A 32 -9.63 0.69 2.10
C ALA A 32 -9.26 0.38 0.64
N ILE A 33 -8.10 -0.24 0.41
CA ILE A 33 -7.69 -0.74 -0.91
C ILE A 33 -8.70 -1.78 -1.42
N ASN A 34 -9.14 -2.69 -0.55
CA ASN A 34 -10.15 -3.68 -0.91
C ASN A 34 -11.48 -3.03 -1.34
N THR A 35 -11.97 -2.06 -0.57
CA THR A 35 -13.20 -1.31 -0.91
C THR A 35 -13.08 -0.63 -2.27
N GLU A 36 -12.00 0.12 -2.51
CA GLU A 36 -11.78 0.80 -3.80
C GLU A 36 -11.67 -0.19 -4.98
N LEU A 37 -11.03 -1.34 -4.78
CA LEU A 37 -10.98 -2.41 -5.79
C LEU A 37 -12.37 -2.96 -6.13
N ARG A 38 -13.26 -3.11 -5.15
CA ARG A 38 -14.66 -3.52 -5.41
C ARG A 38 -15.41 -2.46 -6.19
N GLU A 39 -15.27 -1.19 -5.81
CA GLU A 39 -15.91 -0.07 -6.51
C GLU A 39 -15.47 0.06 -7.97
N ARG A 40 -14.22 -0.32 -8.27
CA ARG A 40 -13.67 -0.37 -9.64
C ARG A 40 -14.03 -1.64 -10.42
N GLY A 41 -14.87 -2.52 -9.87
CA GLY A 41 -15.26 -3.77 -10.53
C GLY A 41 -14.14 -4.81 -10.60
N SER A 42 -13.09 -4.68 -9.79
CA SER A 42 -11.94 -5.60 -9.72
C SER A 42 -11.74 -6.14 -8.30
N PRO A 43 -12.75 -6.82 -7.71
CA PRO A 43 -12.70 -7.25 -6.32
C PRO A 43 -11.52 -8.20 -6.08
N MET A 44 -10.88 -8.03 -4.92
CA MET A 44 -9.77 -8.86 -4.46
C MET A 44 -9.98 -9.25 -3.01
N GLY A 45 -9.58 -10.47 -2.64
CA GLY A 45 -9.66 -10.97 -1.28
C GLY A 45 -8.76 -10.18 -0.32
N ALA A 46 -9.15 -10.08 0.96
CA ALA A 46 -8.34 -9.36 1.95
C ALA A 46 -6.93 -9.97 2.12
N TRP A 47 -6.79 -11.29 1.98
CA TRP A 47 -5.49 -11.98 1.99
C TRP A 47 -4.67 -11.74 0.72
N GLU A 48 -5.32 -11.68 -0.44
CA GLU A 48 -4.66 -11.34 -1.70
C GLU A 48 -4.10 -9.91 -1.65
N VAL A 49 -4.90 -8.92 -1.21
CA VAL A 49 -4.43 -7.53 -1.05
C VAL A 49 -3.23 -7.45 -0.12
N ARG A 50 -3.23 -8.19 1.00
CA ARG A 50 -2.07 -8.24 1.91
C ARG A 50 -0.84 -8.87 1.25
N THR A 51 -1.02 -9.92 0.46
CA THR A 51 0.06 -10.58 -0.27
C THR A 51 0.71 -9.60 -1.26
N GLU A 52 -0.11 -8.86 -2.01
CA GLU A 52 0.38 -7.84 -2.95
C GLU A 52 1.08 -6.68 -2.23
N LEU A 53 0.56 -6.26 -1.07
CA LEU A 53 1.21 -5.23 -0.24
C LEU A 53 2.58 -5.70 0.29
N THR A 54 2.70 -6.96 0.73
CA THR A 54 4.00 -7.54 1.09
C THR A 54 4.96 -7.59 -0.09
N ALA A 55 4.47 -7.87 -1.31
CA ALA A 55 5.30 -7.81 -2.52
C ALA A 55 5.79 -6.37 -2.81
N LEU A 56 4.94 -5.36 -2.62
CA LEU A 56 5.33 -3.95 -2.74
C LEU A 56 6.35 -3.52 -1.67
N GLU A 57 6.22 -4.04 -0.44
CA GLU A 57 7.20 -3.80 0.62
C GLU A 57 8.55 -4.45 0.34
N ALA A 58 8.55 -5.68 -0.17
CA ALA A 58 9.78 -6.35 -0.63
C ALA A 58 10.47 -5.59 -1.78
N ALA A 59 9.70 -4.90 -2.61
CA ALA A 59 10.21 -4.03 -3.68
C ALA A 59 10.63 -2.63 -3.18
N GLY A 60 10.39 -2.30 -1.91
CA GLY A 60 10.67 -0.98 -1.34
C GLY A 60 9.71 0.13 -1.76
N GLU A 61 8.56 -0.23 -2.33
CA GLU A 61 7.52 0.71 -2.82
C GLU A 61 6.47 1.01 -1.74
N ALA A 62 6.38 0.18 -0.70
CA ALA A 62 5.48 0.35 0.42
C ALA A 62 6.14 -0.06 1.74
N ARG A 63 5.54 0.33 2.87
CA ARG A 63 5.96 -0.12 4.20
C ARG A 63 4.77 -0.29 5.11
N CYS A 64 4.75 -1.39 5.87
CA CYS A 64 3.77 -1.61 6.93
C CYS A 64 4.29 -1.06 8.27
N ASP A 65 3.44 -0.33 9.01
CA ASP A 65 3.65 -0.10 10.43
C ASP A 65 3.10 -1.29 11.23
N PRO A 66 3.95 -2.11 11.86
CA PRO A 66 3.51 -3.32 12.56
C PRO A 66 2.68 -3.03 13.81
N ALA A 67 2.76 -1.82 14.38
CA ALA A 67 1.98 -1.46 15.58
C ALA A 67 0.52 -1.15 15.23
N THR A 68 0.28 -0.58 14.04
CA THR A 68 -1.05 -0.08 13.65
C THR A 68 -1.68 -0.86 12.48
N GLY A 69 -0.88 -1.64 11.74
CA GLY A 69 -1.29 -2.30 10.51
C GLY A 69 -1.58 -1.35 9.35
N ILE A 70 -1.12 -0.09 9.47
CA ILE A 70 -1.27 0.94 8.45
C ILE A 70 -0.11 0.83 7.44
N TRP A 71 -0.43 0.97 6.15
CA TRP A 71 0.54 0.92 5.07
C TRP A 71 0.84 2.30 4.54
N TYR A 72 2.11 2.58 4.28
CA TYR A 72 2.57 3.84 3.72
C TYR A 72 3.22 3.58 2.37
N LEU A 73 2.98 4.47 1.41
CA LEU A 73 3.75 4.46 0.17
C LEU A 73 5.14 5.00 0.46
N MET A 74 6.14 4.30 -0.05
CA MET A 74 7.51 4.77 -0.02
C MET A 74 7.74 5.55 -1.31
N ASP A 75 7.88 6.86 -1.18
CA ASP A 75 8.25 7.69 -2.32
C ASP A 75 9.69 7.33 -2.73
N SER A 76 9.88 6.94 -3.99
CA SER A 76 11.19 6.55 -4.53
C SER A 76 12.23 7.70 -4.48
N GLY A 77 11.80 8.91 -4.09
CA GLY A 77 12.63 10.11 -3.96
C GLY A 77 12.87 10.64 -2.54
N SER A 78 12.26 10.07 -1.49
CA SER A 78 12.26 10.72 -0.16
C SER A 78 12.62 9.78 0.98
N GLN A 79 13.81 9.17 0.92
CA GLN A 79 14.51 8.69 2.11
C GLN A 79 14.99 9.88 2.96
N LYS A 80 14.09 10.61 3.62
CA LYS A 80 14.50 11.47 4.75
C LYS A 80 13.52 11.38 5.90
N SER A 81 14.09 10.90 7.01
CA SER A 81 13.68 11.17 8.39
C SER A 81 12.57 10.30 8.96
N GLN A 82 12.93 9.07 9.34
CA GLN A 82 12.40 8.50 10.57
C GLN A 82 13.48 8.59 11.65
N LYS A 83 13.71 9.79 12.18
CA LYS A 83 14.45 9.95 13.44
C LYS A 83 13.61 9.31 14.53
N ARG A 84 14.13 8.22 15.09
CA ARG A 84 13.72 7.69 16.39
C ARG A 84 13.97 8.80 17.42
N SER A 85 12.91 9.44 17.91
CA SER A 85 12.98 10.20 19.13
C SER A 85 12.82 9.21 20.28
N SER A 86 13.94 8.93 20.95
CA SER A 86 13.97 8.33 22.28
C SER A 86 14.87 9.24 23.11
N ALA A 87 14.23 10.04 23.96
CA ALA A 87 14.85 10.83 25.02
C ALA A 87 14.01 10.60 26.27
#